data_AF-A0A8I1WJ66-F1
#
_entry.id   AF-A0A8I1WJ66-F1
#
_cell.length_a   1.000
_cell.length_b   1.000
_cell.length_c   1.000
_cell.angle_alpha   90.00
_cell.angle_beta   90.00
_cell.angle_gamma   90.00
#
_symmetry.space_group_name_H-M   'P 1'
#
loop_
_entity.id
_entity.type
_entity.pdbx_description
1 polymer ?
#
loop_
_entity_poly.entity_id
_entity_poly.type
_entity_poly.pdbx_seq_one_letter_code
_entity_poly.pdbx_strand_id
1 'polypeptide(L)'
;MEAARRIDLTQQYVKKKNIISFTIADENTHIHLADGQSFPVLKGEIIATDQQGNQFVELEKNLDDYVPVKKSSLYDSMAQGYMEMGDINREISEVFNHVENEAECATTRLITGAYND
;
A
#
# COMPACT_ATOMS: atom_id res chain seq x y z
N MET A 1 -29.36 -9.57 -14.28
CA MET A 1 -29.34 -9.64 -12.82
C MET A 1 -27.89 -9.80 -12.42
N GLU A 2 -27.27 -8.69 -12.06
CA GLU A 2 -25.85 -8.62 -11.73
C GLU A 2 -25.68 -9.15 -10.31
N ALA A 3 -24.79 -10.12 -10.13
CA ALA A 3 -24.55 -10.74 -8.83
C ALA A 3 -24.00 -9.66 -7.88
N ALA A 4 -24.78 -9.29 -6.86
CA ALA A 4 -24.32 -8.45 -5.77
C ALA A 4 -22.98 -9.01 -5.29
N ARG A 5 -21.90 -8.23 -5.41
CA ARG A 5 -20.59 -8.62 -4.91
C ARG A 5 -20.74 -8.84 -3.41
N ARG A 6 -20.78 -10.11 -2.99
CA ARG A 6 -20.59 -10.46 -1.59
C ARG A 6 -19.20 -9.96 -1.21
N ILE A 7 -19.19 -9.06 -0.24
CA ILE A 7 -18.01 -8.58 0.43
C ILE A 7 -17.18 -9.77 0.92
N ASP A 8 -15.88 -9.77 0.65
CA ASP A 8 -14.92 -10.72 1.18
C ASP A 8 -14.36 -10.18 2.51
N LEU A 9 -14.77 -10.81 3.61
CA LEU A 9 -14.34 -10.42 4.97
C LEU A 9 -12.83 -10.62 5.20
N THR A 10 -12.13 -11.35 4.32
CA THR A 10 -10.67 -11.57 4.38
C THR A 10 -9.86 -10.53 3.59
N GLN A 11 -10.56 -9.57 2.96
CA GLN A 11 -9.98 -8.54 2.13
C GLN A 11 -10.19 -7.15 2.75
N GLN A 12 -9.22 -6.27 2.54
CA GLN A 12 -9.32 -4.86 2.88
C GLN A 12 -9.90 -4.05 1.72
N TYR A 13 -10.58 -2.97 2.04
CA TYR A 13 -11.24 -2.08 1.09
C TYR A 13 -10.83 -0.63 1.31
N VAL A 14 -10.99 0.22 0.29
CA VAL A 14 -10.72 1.66 0.38
C VAL A 14 -12.02 2.45 0.26
N LYS A 15 -12.23 3.40 1.19
CA LYS A 15 -13.29 4.41 1.10
C LYS A 15 -12.76 5.78 1.54
N LYS A 16 -12.88 6.80 0.68
CA LYS A 16 -12.48 8.20 0.96
C LYS A 16 -11.10 8.34 1.65
N LYS A 17 -10.11 7.56 1.18
CA LYS A 17 -8.71 7.46 1.68
C LYS A 17 -8.46 6.55 2.89
N ASN A 18 -9.47 6.00 3.53
CA ASN A 18 -9.29 5.06 4.64
C ASN A 18 -9.29 3.62 4.13
N ILE A 19 -8.42 2.80 4.70
CA ILE A 19 -8.48 1.34 4.54
C ILE A 19 -9.44 0.79 5.60
N ILE A 20 -10.41 0.02 5.14
CA ILE A 20 -11.52 -0.51 5.92
C ILE A 20 -11.46 -2.04 5.85
N SER A 21 -11.54 -2.69 7.01
CA SER A 21 -11.86 -4.11 7.13
C SER A 21 -13.32 -4.26 7.53
N PHE A 22 -13.89 -5.40 7.19
CA PHE A 22 -15.27 -5.69 7.53
C PHE A 22 -15.40 -6.99 8.29
N THR A 23 -16.33 -7.00 9.24
CA THR A 23 -16.77 -8.18 9.96
C THR A 23 -18.29 -8.22 9.99
N ILE A 24 -18.85 -9.38 10.31
CA ILE A 24 -20.28 -9.53 10.56
C ILE A 24 -20.44 -9.77 12.06
N ALA A 25 -21.44 -9.12 12.67
CA ALA A 25 -21.75 -9.34 14.08
C ALA A 25 -22.27 -10.77 14.30
N ASP A 26 -21.54 -11.59 15.06
CA ASP A 26 -21.93 -12.99 15.36
C ASP A 26 -23.08 -13.08 16.38
N GLU A 27 -23.22 -12.04 17.21
CA GLU A 27 -24.25 -11.88 18.24
C GLU A 27 -24.66 -10.40 18.39
N ASN A 28 -25.73 -10.15 19.15
CA ASN A 28 -26.13 -8.79 19.46
C ASN A 28 -25.09 -8.17 20.39
N THR A 29 -24.42 -7.13 19.91
CA THR A 29 -23.29 -6.49 20.58
C THR A 29 -23.43 -4.97 20.57
N HIS A 30 -22.43 -4.26 21.06
CA HIS A 30 -22.31 -2.82 20.94
C HIS A 30 -20.95 -2.46 20.35
N ILE A 31 -20.93 -1.46 19.48
CA ILE A 31 -19.68 -0.81 19.04
C ILE A 31 -19.52 0.50 19.81
N HIS A 32 -18.27 0.84 20.11
CA HIS A 32 -17.92 2.11 20.76
C HIS A 32 -17.32 3.04 19.73
N LEU A 33 -17.94 4.21 19.56
CA LEU A 33 -17.46 5.26 18.68
C LEU A 33 -16.38 6.09 19.38
N ALA A 34 -15.55 6.76 18.58
CA ALA A 34 -14.47 7.62 19.07
C ALA A 34 -14.95 8.80 19.93
N ASP A 35 -16.23 9.19 19.81
CA ASP A 35 -16.86 10.24 20.61
C ASP A 35 -17.40 9.73 21.97
N GLY A 36 -17.16 8.45 22.29
CA GLY A 36 -17.59 7.81 23.53
C GLY A 36 -19.03 7.27 23.49
N GLN A 37 -19.76 7.44 22.39
CA GLN A 37 -21.08 6.86 22.24
C GLN A 37 -21.01 5.36 21.96
N SER A 38 -22.04 4.63 22.38
CA SER A 38 -22.16 3.19 22.12
C SER A 38 -23.40 2.94 21.28
N PHE A 39 -23.24 2.22 20.19
CA PHE A 39 -24.34 1.88 19.28
C PHE A 39 -24.63 0.37 19.35
N PRO A 40 -25.89 -0.04 19.53
CA PRO A 40 -26.24 -1.45 19.46
C PRO A 40 -26.07 -1.94 18.02
N VAL A 41 -25.52 -3.15 17.89
CA VAL A 41 -25.35 -3.85 16.63
C VAL A 41 -26.03 -5.20 16.75
N LEU A 42 -26.95 -5.48 15.84
CA LEU A 42 -27.68 -6.73 15.79
C LEU A 42 -26.86 -7.81 15.10
N LYS A 43 -27.07 -9.06 15.52
CA LYS A 43 -26.50 -10.22 14.85
C LYS A 43 -26.78 -10.18 13.34
N GLY A 44 -25.74 -10.33 12.54
CA GLY A 44 -25.80 -10.29 11.08
C GLY A 44 -25.54 -8.92 10.45
N GLU A 45 -25.48 -7.85 11.23
CA GLU A 45 -25.11 -6.53 10.71
C GLU A 45 -23.61 -6.45 10.37
N ILE A 46 -23.29 -5.64 9.36
CA ILE A 46 -21.93 -5.45 8.87
C ILE A 46 -21.25 -4.36 9.69
N ILE A 47 -20.11 -4.69 10.28
CA ILE A 47 -19.28 -3.76 11.01
C ILE A 47 -18.07 -3.42 10.12
N ALA A 48 -17.91 -2.14 9.83
CA ALA A 48 -16.72 -1.60 9.18
C ALA A 48 -15.77 -1.07 10.25
N THR A 49 -14.49 -1.41 10.13
CA THR A 49 -13.42 -0.96 11.04
C THR A 49 -12.34 -0.25 10.24
N ASP A 50 -11.98 0.97 10.64
CA ASP A 50 -10.89 1.72 10.02
C ASP A 50 -9.50 1.30 10.55
N GLN A 51 -8.44 1.89 10.00
CA GLN A 51 -7.06 1.60 10.40
C GLN A 51 -6.71 2.07 11.83
N GLN A 52 -7.52 2.95 12.41
CA GLN A 52 -7.35 3.45 13.77
C GLN A 52 -8.15 2.60 14.79
N GLY A 53 -8.92 1.62 14.31
CA GLY A 53 -9.76 0.76 15.14
C GLY A 53 -11.15 1.34 15.43
N ASN A 54 -11.54 2.46 14.80
CA ASN A 54 -12.89 2.97 14.96
C ASN A 54 -13.87 2.11 14.17
N GLN A 55 -14.98 1.77 14.82
CA GLN A 55 -16.00 0.88 14.27
C GLN A 55 -17.26 1.66 13.92
N PHE A 56 -17.94 1.25 12.86
CA PHE A 56 -19.26 1.77 12.49
C PHE A 56 -20.09 0.69 11.79
N VAL A 57 -21.41 0.75 11.95
CA VAL A 57 -22.33 -0.13 11.22
C VAL A 57 -22.43 0.35 9.78
N GLU A 58 -22.26 -0.56 8.83
CA GLU A 58 -22.39 -0.28 7.40
C GLU A 58 -23.60 -1.01 6.81
N LEU A 59 -24.29 -0.35 5.88
CA LEU A 59 -25.44 -0.92 5.20
C LEU A 59 -25.00 -1.64 3.92
N GLU A 60 -25.63 -2.77 3.60
CA GLU A 60 -25.30 -3.54 2.39
C GLU A 60 -25.31 -2.69 1.12
N LYS A 61 -26.29 -1.77 0.99
CA LYS A 61 -26.41 -0.85 -0.15
C LYS A 61 -25.21 0.10 -0.35
N ASN A 62 -24.41 0.31 0.70
CA ASN A 62 -23.27 1.21 0.68
C ASN A 62 -21.96 0.46 0.36
N LEU A 63 -22.00 -0.86 0.24
CA LEU A 63 -20.81 -1.68 0.00
C LEU A 63 -20.22 -1.46 -1.40
N ASP A 64 -21.03 -1.04 -2.37
CA ASP A 64 -20.57 -0.76 -3.73
C ASP A 64 -19.64 0.46 -3.80
N ASP A 65 -19.67 1.34 -2.77
CA ASP A 65 -18.75 2.48 -2.65
C ASP A 65 -17.33 2.06 -2.26
N TYR A 66 -17.12 0.80 -1.91
CA TYR A 66 -15.85 0.28 -1.41
C TYR A 66 -15.05 -0.39 -2.51
N VAL A 67 -13.82 0.09 -2.71
CA VAL A 67 -12.92 -0.50 -3.71
C VAL A 67 -12.03 -1.55 -3.03
N PRO A 68 -12.04 -2.82 -3.47
CA PRO A 68 -11.18 -3.84 -2.91
C PRO A 68 -9.70 -3.47 -3.10
N VAL A 69 -8.92 -3.54 -2.01
CA VAL A 69 -7.46 -3.42 -2.08
C VAL A 69 -6.96 -4.65 -2.84
N LYS A 70 -6.44 -4.44 -4.05
CA LYS A 70 -5.82 -5.53 -4.81
C LYS A 70 -4.62 -6.04 -4.01
N LYS A 71 -4.67 -7.31 -3.58
CA LYS A 71 -3.50 -8.06 -3.12
C LYS A 71 -2.60 -8.37 -4.34
N SER A 72 -2.05 -7.36 -5.00
CA SER A 72 -0.77 -7.57 -5.69
C SER A 72 0.29 -7.51 -4.60
N SER A 73 1.17 -8.49 -4.51
CA SER A 73 2.32 -8.34 -3.63
C SER A 73 3.01 -7.05 -4.07
N LEU A 74 3.22 -6.11 -3.14
CA LEU A 74 3.94 -4.86 -3.45
C LEU A 74 5.25 -5.20 -4.17
N TYR A 75 5.87 -6.33 -3.81
CA TYR A 75 7.05 -6.88 -4.44
C TYR A 75 6.85 -7.32 -5.90
N ASP A 76 5.67 -7.82 -6.29
CA ASP A 76 5.40 -8.22 -7.68
C ASP A 76 5.28 -6.97 -8.56
N SER A 77 4.58 -5.93 -8.07
CA SER A 77 4.47 -4.65 -8.77
C SER A 77 5.81 -3.92 -8.84
N MET A 78 6.61 -3.98 -7.77
CA MET A 78 7.98 -3.43 -7.77
C MET A 78 8.90 -4.23 -8.70
N ALA A 79 8.86 -5.56 -8.67
CA ALA A 79 9.67 -6.41 -9.54
C ALA A 79 9.35 -6.16 -11.02
N GLN A 80 8.06 -6.04 -11.35
CA GLN A 80 7.62 -5.66 -12.69
C GLN A 80 8.18 -4.29 -13.10
N GLY A 81 8.08 -3.28 -12.24
CA GLY A 81 8.65 -1.95 -12.51
C GLY A 81 10.18 -1.97 -12.70
N TYR A 82 10.91 -2.77 -11.92
CA TYR A 82 12.36 -2.94 -12.10
C TYR A 82 12.72 -3.64 -13.41
N MET A 83 11.93 -4.64 -13.84
CA MET A 83 12.13 -5.30 -15.14
C MET A 83 11.86 -4.34 -16.30
N GLU A 84 10.79 -3.53 -16.22
CA GLU A 84 10.44 -2.55 -17.26
C GLU A 84 11.49 -1.44 -17.41
N MET A 85 12.15 -1.05 -16.31
CA MET A 85 13.21 -0.04 -16.31
C MET A 85 14.61 -0.64 -16.52
N GLY A 86 14.73 -1.95 -16.75
CA GLY A 86 16.02 -2.66 -16.77
C GLY A 86 17.03 -2.12 -17.77
N ASP A 87 16.61 -1.88 -19.02
CA ASP A 87 17.52 -1.40 -20.07
C ASP A 87 17.96 0.05 -19.84
N ILE A 88 17.06 0.92 -19.38
CA ILE A 88 17.37 2.33 -19.04
C ILE A 88 18.34 2.38 -17.87
N ASN A 89 18.06 1.61 -16.81
CA ASN A 89 18.94 1.56 -15.64
C ASN A 89 20.33 1.02 -16.02
N ARG A 90 20.40 0.02 -16.91
CA ARG A 90 21.67 -0.51 -17.42
C ARG A 90 22.46 0.54 -18.20
N GLU A 91 21.83 1.22 -19.15
CA GLU A 91 22.47 2.27 -19.95
C GLU A 91 23.01 3.40 -19.06
N ILE A 92 22.21 3.87 -18.09
CA ILE A 92 22.63 4.88 -17.11
C ILE A 92 23.82 4.37 -16.29
N SER A 93 23.75 3.15 -15.74
CA SER A 93 24.84 2.58 -14.95
C SER A 93 26.14 2.42 -15.74
N GLU A 94 26.08 2.08 -17.02
CA GLU A 94 27.26 1.96 -17.89
C GLU A 94 27.90 3.34 -18.14
N VAL A 95 27.06 4.36 -18.44
CA VAL A 95 27.53 5.74 -18.68
C VAL A 95 28.13 6.35 -17.40
N PHE A 96 27.46 6.20 -16.26
CA PHE A 96 27.95 6.77 -15.01
C PHE A 96 29.17 6.03 -14.46
N ASN A 97 29.31 4.71 -14.66
CA ASN A 97 30.54 3.99 -14.31
C ASN A 97 31.76 4.57 -15.01
N HIS A 98 31.63 4.97 -16.28
CA HIS A 98 32.74 5.57 -17.01
C HIS A 98 33.15 6.91 -16.38
N VAL A 99 32.17 7.77 -16.08
CA VAL A 99 32.40 9.10 -15.47
C VAL A 99 32.94 8.99 -14.03
N GLU A 100 32.45 8.03 -13.23
CA GLU A 100 32.95 7.78 -11.88
C GLU A 100 34.41 7.31 -11.91
N ASN A 101 34.75 6.37 -12.81
CA ASN A 101 36.13 5.90 -12.95
C ASN A 101 37.08 7.04 -13.44
N GLU A 102 36.62 7.93 -14.31
CA GLU A 102 37.41 9.09 -14.73
C GLU A 102 37.62 10.10 -13.60
N ALA A 103 36.59 10.34 -12.79
CA ALA A 103 36.69 11.19 -11.60
C ALA A 103 37.66 10.59 -10.56
N GLU A 104 37.55 9.29 -10.28
CA GLU A 104 38.46 8.59 -9.35
C GLU A 104 39.91 8.62 -9.85
N CYS A 105 40.13 8.43 -11.16
CA CYS A 105 41.44 8.52 -11.78
C CYS A 105 42.01 9.94 -11.74
N ALA A 106 41.19 10.97 -12.00
CA ALA A 106 41.58 12.37 -11.91
C ALA A 106 41.95 12.77 -10.48
N THR A 107 41.14 12.37 -9.49
CA THR A 107 41.43 12.59 -8.07
C THR A 107 42.70 11.87 -7.64
N THR A 108 42.90 10.63 -8.07
CA THR A 108 44.13 9.88 -7.77
C THR A 108 45.35 10.58 -8.38
N ARG A 109 45.29 11.01 -9.65
CA ARG A 109 46.37 11.78 -10.29
C ARG A 109 46.68 13.10 -9.58
N LEU A 110 45.67 13.81 -9.07
CA LEU A 110 45.86 15.02 -8.29
C LEU A 110 46.55 14.74 -6.95
N ILE A 111 46.19 13.65 -6.28
CA ILE A 111 46.75 13.27 -4.97
C ILE A 111 48.18 12.69 -5.13
N THR A 112 48.43 11.84 -6.12
CA THR A 112 49.72 11.17 -6.33
C THR A 112 50.70 11.99 -7.18
N GLY A 113 50.21 12.91 -8.01
CA GLY A 113 51.02 13.80 -8.84
C GLY A 113 51.73 14.91 -8.05
N ALA A 114 51.31 15.17 -6.80
CA ALA A 114 51.99 16.10 -5.89
C ALA A 114 53.24 15.51 -5.21
N TYR A 115 53.63 14.26 -5.52
CA TYR A 115 54.73 13.56 -4.88
C TYR A 115 55.93 13.25 -5.80
N ASN A 116 55.99 13.81 -7.01
CA ASN A 116 57.09 13.55 -7.96
C ASN A 116 57.77 14.81 -8.55
N ASP A 117 57.78 15.93 -7.81
CA ASP A 117 58.73 17.05 -8.01
C ASP A 117 59.49 17.34 -6.71
#